data_AF-A0A9W6TBV6-F1
#
_entry.id   AF-A0A9W6TBV6-F1
#
_cell.length_a   1.000
_cell.length_b   1.000
_cell.length_c   1.000
_cell.angle_alpha   90.00
_cell.angle_beta   90.00
_cell.angle_gamma   90.00
#
_symmetry.space_group_name_H-M   'P 1'
#
loop_
_entity.id
_entity.type
_entity.pdbx_description
1 polymer ?
#
loop_
_entity_poly.entity_id
_entity_poly.type
_entity_poly.pdbx_seq_one_letter_code
_entity_poly.pdbx_strand_id
1 'polypeptide(L)'
;MQGVGELSTIFPSGSGFTEHATRFVDKAFAATISYNYIVVWIAVLANEYNVLCSTMRFWGPQIPLYGYFLIFWPFFMAFQFLGVGVYGEVEYILAMVKILGLTAFYIFTIVYMSGGVKGTPAFGFHTWNDPGAFADGFKGVALVFTLVSTTYAGVEITTVAAAETKNPAKAIPIAIRQTFWRIVYVYIVLVIAFGVTVPYTDPGLRLAGGALKSPMTIAIQNAGWNGEQ
;
A
#
# COMPACT_ATOMS: atom_id res chain seq x y z
N MET A 1 -4.00 -16.62 0.96
CA MET A 1 -2.54 -16.86 0.82
C MET A 1 -2.14 -18.31 1.11
N GLN A 2 -2.38 -18.87 2.30
CA GLN A 2 -1.92 -20.24 2.62
C GLN A 2 -2.46 -21.33 1.66
N GLY A 3 -3.77 -21.37 1.41
CA GLY A 3 -4.35 -22.39 0.52
C GLY A 3 -3.84 -22.33 -0.94
N VAL A 4 -3.70 -21.12 -1.51
CA VAL A 4 -3.16 -20.95 -2.87
C VAL A 4 -1.65 -21.25 -2.91
N GLY A 5 -0.92 -20.91 -1.84
CA GLY A 5 0.51 -21.21 -1.71
C GLY A 5 0.78 -22.71 -1.64
N GLU A 6 0.00 -23.45 -0.84
CA GLU A 6 0.09 -24.91 -0.73
C GLU A 6 -0.22 -25.58 -2.07
N LEU A 7 -1.30 -25.16 -2.73
CA LEU A 7 -1.67 -25.70 -4.04
C LEU A 7 -0.60 -25.44 -5.11
N SER A 8 0.02 -24.25 -5.08
CA SER A 8 1.09 -23.87 -6.02
C SER A 8 2.42 -24.56 -5.73
N THR A 9 2.67 -24.98 -4.49
CA THR A 9 3.83 -25.84 -4.16
C THR A 9 3.65 -27.28 -4.60
N ILE A 10 2.43 -27.82 -4.54
CA ILE A 10 2.12 -29.21 -4.92
C ILE A 10 2.00 -29.33 -6.45
N PHE A 11 1.40 -28.33 -7.09
CA PHE A 11 1.21 -28.27 -8.54
C PHE A 11 1.85 -26.99 -9.10
N PRO A 12 3.18 -26.99 -9.33
CA PRO A 12 3.85 -25.86 -9.96
C PRO A 12 3.41 -25.76 -11.42
N SER A 13 2.49 -24.86 -11.71
CA SER A 13 2.00 -24.56 -13.06
C SER A 13 2.29 -23.11 -13.42
N GLY A 14 2.84 -22.87 -14.61
CA GLY A 14 3.31 -21.55 -15.06
C GLY A 14 2.25 -20.45 -15.13
N SER A 15 0.96 -20.79 -15.13
CA SER A 15 -0.15 -19.82 -15.24
C SER A 15 -0.83 -19.47 -13.90
N GLY A 16 -0.24 -19.88 -12.77
CA GLY A 16 -0.68 -19.51 -11.42
C GLY A 16 -2.11 -19.94 -11.08
N PHE A 17 -2.88 -19.07 -10.41
CA PHE A 17 -4.21 -19.38 -9.89
C PHE A 17 -5.28 -19.65 -10.95
N THR A 18 -5.12 -19.16 -12.18
CA THR A 18 -6.06 -19.42 -13.29
C THR A 18 -5.99 -20.88 -13.75
N GLU A 19 -4.79 -21.48 -13.73
CA GLU A 19 -4.62 -22.90 -14.06
C GLU A 19 -5.22 -23.78 -12.96
N HIS A 20 -5.06 -23.39 -11.69
CA HIS A 20 -5.70 -24.07 -10.57
C HIS A 20 -7.22 -24.06 -10.71
N ALA A 21 -7.81 -22.92 -11.09
CA ALA A 21 -9.25 -22.83 -11.36
C ALA A 21 -9.69 -23.74 -12.51
N THR A 22 -8.90 -23.81 -13.58
CA THR A 22 -9.16 -24.69 -14.74
C THR A 22 -9.11 -26.17 -14.35
N ARG A 23 -8.15 -26.53 -13.49
CA ARG A 23 -7.88 -27.92 -13.10
C ARG A 23 -8.84 -28.47 -12.07
N PHE A 24 -9.27 -27.65 -11.11
CA PHE A 24 -10.06 -28.11 -9.95
C PHE A 24 -11.53 -27.71 -9.98
N VAL A 25 -11.94 -26.78 -10.84
CA VAL A 25 -13.33 -26.31 -10.92
C VAL A 25 -13.91 -26.56 -12.30
N ASP A 26 -13.64 -25.67 -13.25
CA ASP A 26 -14.10 -25.79 -14.64
C ASP A 26 -13.42 -24.72 -15.52
N LYS A 27 -13.36 -24.95 -16.83
CA LYS A 27 -12.82 -23.99 -17.81
C LYS A 27 -13.62 -22.68 -17.87
N ALA A 28 -14.95 -22.74 -17.77
CA ALA A 28 -15.80 -21.54 -17.79
C ALA A 28 -15.61 -20.70 -16.52
N PHE A 29 -15.39 -21.35 -15.38
CA PHE A 29 -15.07 -20.69 -14.12
C PHE A 29 -13.71 -19.99 -14.19
N ALA A 30 -12.70 -20.66 -14.73
CA ALA A 30 -11.38 -20.09 -14.94
C ALA A 30 -11.42 -18.85 -15.85
N ALA A 31 -12.13 -18.93 -16.97
CA ALA A 31 -12.31 -17.79 -17.88
C ALA A 31 -12.95 -16.58 -17.16
N THR A 32 -14.00 -16.82 -16.38
CA THR A 32 -14.69 -15.77 -15.62
C THR A 32 -13.76 -15.09 -14.61
N ILE A 33 -12.94 -15.86 -13.89
CA ILE A 33 -11.92 -15.32 -12.97
C ILE A 33 -10.91 -14.46 -13.73
N SER A 34 -10.40 -14.93 -14.86
CA SER A 34 -9.40 -14.18 -15.65
C SER A 34 -9.94 -12.84 -16.14
N TYR A 35 -11.18 -12.79 -16.63
CA TYR A 35 -11.80 -11.52 -17.05
C TYR A 35 -11.99 -10.57 -15.88
N ASN A 36 -12.47 -11.06 -14.72
CA ASN A 36 -12.60 -10.24 -13.52
C ASN A 36 -11.24 -9.70 -13.07
N TYR A 37 -10.19 -10.52 -13.15
CA TYR A 37 -8.83 -10.13 -12.77
C TYR A 37 -8.32 -8.99 -13.65
N ILE A 38 -8.54 -9.05 -14.97
CA ILE A 38 -8.18 -7.94 -15.89
C ILE A 38 -8.89 -6.65 -15.48
N VAL A 39 -10.20 -6.72 -15.20
CA VAL A 39 -10.98 -5.54 -14.78
C VAL A 39 -10.44 -4.96 -13.47
N VAL A 40 -10.08 -5.81 -12.50
CA VAL A 40 -9.48 -5.37 -11.23
C VAL A 40 -8.17 -4.62 -11.48
N TRP A 41 -7.26 -5.14 -12.31
CA TRP A 41 -5.98 -4.46 -12.57
C TRP A 41 -6.12 -3.15 -13.33
N ILE A 42 -7.08 -3.05 -14.26
CA ILE A 42 -7.40 -1.77 -14.92
C ILE A 42 -7.87 -0.74 -13.89
N ALA A 43 -8.76 -1.14 -12.97
CA ALA A 43 -9.27 -0.25 -11.93
C ALA A 43 -8.18 0.17 -10.94
N VAL A 44 -7.29 -0.75 -10.54
CA VAL A 44 -6.14 -0.46 -9.68
C VAL A 44 -5.20 0.53 -10.35
N LEU A 45 -4.81 0.30 -11.61
CA LEU A 45 -3.96 1.22 -12.35
C LEU A 45 -4.58 2.61 -12.47
N ALA A 46 -5.88 2.70 -12.77
CA ALA A 46 -6.58 3.98 -12.83
C ALA A 46 -6.56 4.72 -11.48
N ASN A 47 -6.73 4.00 -10.37
CA ASN A 47 -6.65 4.56 -9.02
C ASN A 47 -5.24 5.06 -8.68
N GLU A 48 -4.19 4.28 -8.98
CA GLU A 48 -2.80 4.66 -8.74
C GLU A 48 -2.41 5.94 -9.51
N TYR A 49 -2.86 6.07 -10.76
CA TYR A 49 -2.65 7.30 -11.54
C TYR A 49 -3.39 8.50 -10.96
N ASN A 50 -4.60 8.30 -10.43
CA ASN A 50 -5.36 9.37 -9.76
C ASN A 50 -4.59 9.87 -8.53
N VAL A 51 -4.12 8.95 -7.69
CA VAL A 51 -3.31 9.25 -6.50
C VAL A 51 -2.01 9.96 -6.88
N LEU A 52 -1.30 9.49 -7.90
CA LEU A 52 -0.07 10.12 -8.40
C LEU A 52 -0.31 11.56 -8.84
N CYS A 53 -1.33 11.80 -9.68
CA CYS A 53 -1.65 13.12 -10.19
C CYS A 53 -2.13 14.06 -9.07
N SER A 54 -2.94 13.55 -8.14
CA SER A 54 -3.41 14.30 -6.97
C SER A 54 -2.24 14.70 -6.05
N THR A 55 -1.28 13.79 -5.84
CA THR A 55 -0.07 14.07 -5.05
C THR A 55 0.83 15.10 -5.72
N MET A 56 1.00 15.02 -7.03
CA MET A 56 1.80 16.01 -7.78
C MET A 56 1.16 17.39 -7.80
N ARG A 57 -0.18 17.45 -7.89
CA ARG A 57 -0.94 18.71 -7.77
C ARG A 57 -0.75 19.40 -6.43
N PHE A 58 -0.48 18.65 -5.35
CA PHE A 58 -0.16 19.24 -4.04
C PHE A 58 1.14 20.05 -4.07
N TRP A 59 2.15 19.61 -4.83
CA TRP A 59 3.46 20.28 -4.94
C TRP A 59 3.55 21.28 -6.10
N GLY A 60 2.74 21.09 -7.16
CA GLY A 60 2.69 21.97 -8.32
C GLY A 60 1.24 22.30 -8.71
N PRO A 61 0.57 23.20 -7.99
CA PRO A 61 -0.84 23.53 -8.24
C PRO A 61 -1.09 24.20 -9.60
N GLN A 62 -0.04 24.67 -10.28
CA GLN A 62 -0.11 25.37 -11.56
C GLN A 62 -0.45 24.43 -12.72
N ILE A 63 -0.14 23.14 -12.60
CA ILE A 63 -0.41 22.14 -13.66
C ILE A 63 -1.75 21.47 -13.36
N PRO A 64 -2.69 21.43 -14.33
CA PRO A 64 -3.96 20.75 -14.15
C PRO A 64 -3.76 19.24 -14.04
N LEU A 65 -4.70 18.53 -13.40
CA LEU A 65 -4.57 17.10 -13.09
C LEU A 65 -4.30 16.25 -14.35
N TYR A 66 -4.96 16.54 -15.47
CA TYR A 66 -4.72 15.85 -16.75
C TYR A 66 -3.32 16.10 -17.33
N GLY A 67 -2.69 17.23 -17.00
CA GLY A 67 -1.34 17.57 -17.43
C GLY A 67 -0.32 16.62 -16.83
N TYR A 68 -0.45 16.31 -15.53
CA TYR A 68 0.38 15.30 -14.88
C TYR A 68 0.18 13.92 -15.48
N PHE A 69 -1.06 13.54 -15.79
CA PHE A 69 -1.34 12.26 -16.44
C PHE A 69 -0.59 12.12 -17.77
N LEU A 70 -0.65 13.15 -18.63
CA LEU A 70 0.03 13.15 -19.93
C LEU A 70 1.56 13.13 -19.82
N ILE A 71 2.14 13.62 -18.72
CA ILE A 71 3.58 13.59 -18.48
C ILE A 71 4.04 12.19 -18.02
N PHE A 72 3.32 11.58 -17.07
CA PHE A 72 3.72 10.29 -16.50
C PHE A 72 3.36 9.09 -17.39
N TRP A 73 2.34 9.21 -18.24
CA TRP A 73 1.92 8.10 -19.12
C TRP A 73 3.01 7.65 -20.11
N PRO A 74 3.69 8.54 -20.87
CA PRO A 74 4.80 8.15 -21.72
C PRO A 74 5.97 7.53 -20.96
N PHE A 75 6.27 8.03 -19.76
CA PHE A 75 7.34 7.49 -18.93
C PHE A 75 7.04 6.04 -18.50
N PHE A 76 5.81 5.78 -18.07
CA PHE A 76 5.37 4.43 -17.72
C PHE A 76 5.39 3.49 -18.92
N MET A 77 4.91 3.95 -20.09
CA MET A 77 4.98 3.18 -21.33
C MET A 77 6.42 2.85 -21.71
N ALA A 78 7.34 3.82 -21.62
CA ALA A 78 8.76 3.60 -21.87
C ALA A 78 9.36 2.57 -20.90
N PHE A 79 8.98 2.66 -19.61
CA PHE A 79 9.40 1.71 -18.59
C PHE A 79 8.90 0.29 -18.87
N GLN A 80 7.67 0.14 -19.40
CA GLN A 80 7.10 -1.16 -19.75
C GLN A 80 7.87 -1.88 -20.87
N PHE A 81 8.63 -1.14 -21.69
CA PHE A 81 9.52 -1.72 -22.71
C PHE A 81 10.89 -2.14 -22.16
N LEU A 82 11.25 -1.74 -20.93
CA LEU A 82 12.46 -2.19 -20.27
C LEU A 82 12.22 -3.61 -19.76
N GLY A 83 13.02 -4.57 -20.22
CA GLY A 83 12.83 -5.99 -19.92
C GLY A 83 12.78 -6.32 -18.42
N VAL A 84 12.30 -7.53 -18.10
CA VAL A 84 11.98 -8.00 -16.73
C VAL A 84 13.15 -7.85 -15.74
N GLY A 85 14.41 -7.92 -16.20
CA GLY A 85 15.58 -7.73 -15.34
C GLY A 85 15.68 -6.31 -14.76
N VAL A 86 15.48 -5.28 -15.60
CA VAL A 86 15.50 -3.88 -15.17
C VAL A 86 14.34 -3.59 -14.22
N TYR A 87 13.17 -4.18 -14.51
CA TYR A 87 12.00 -4.09 -13.64
C TYR A 87 12.32 -4.58 -12.21
N GLY A 88 12.98 -5.74 -12.09
CA GLY A 88 13.37 -6.29 -10.79
C GLY A 88 14.36 -5.42 -10.02
N GLU A 89 15.34 -4.81 -10.71
CA GLU A 89 16.29 -3.89 -10.08
C GLU A 89 15.62 -2.60 -9.58
N VAL A 90 14.74 -2.01 -10.38
CA VAL A 90 13.98 -0.81 -9.98
C VAL A 90 13.05 -1.11 -8.82
N GLU A 91 12.36 -2.25 -8.84
CA GLU A 91 11.50 -2.68 -7.74
C GLU A 91 12.30 -2.85 -6.44
N TYR A 92 13.50 -3.43 -6.51
CA TYR A 92 14.39 -3.57 -5.36
C TYR A 92 14.79 -2.22 -4.75
N ILE A 93 15.18 -1.25 -5.59
CA ILE A 93 15.54 0.10 -5.15
C ILE A 93 14.33 0.81 -4.52
N LEU A 94 13.17 0.77 -5.17
CA LEU A 94 11.95 1.38 -4.66
C LEU A 94 11.48 0.75 -3.34
N ALA A 95 11.64 -0.57 -3.19
CA ALA A 95 11.37 -1.26 -1.93
C ALA A 95 12.30 -0.81 -0.81
N MET A 96 13.58 -0.57 -1.11
CA MET A 96 14.55 -0.06 -0.13
C MET A 96 14.20 1.37 0.31
N VAL A 97 13.87 2.26 -0.63
CA VAL A 97 13.42 3.63 -0.32
C VAL A 97 12.18 3.60 0.58
N LYS A 98 11.21 2.72 0.29
CA LYS A 98 10.00 2.54 1.10
C LYS A 98 10.33 2.15 2.54
N ILE A 99 11.20 1.18 2.74
CA ILE A 99 11.58 0.72 4.09
C ILE A 99 12.33 1.82 4.85
N LEU A 100 13.25 2.54 4.18
CA LEU A 100 13.97 3.66 4.79
C LEU A 100 13.02 4.80 5.19
N GLY A 101 12.06 5.15 4.32
CA GLY A 101 11.05 6.17 4.62
C GLY A 101 10.17 5.82 5.81
N LEU A 102 9.72 4.56 5.91
CA LEU A 102 8.97 4.07 7.07
C LEU A 102 9.82 4.09 8.34
N THR A 103 11.09 3.64 8.25
CA THR A 103 12.02 3.68 9.38
C THR A 103 12.20 5.09 9.90
N ALA A 104 12.43 6.06 9.01
CA ALA A 104 12.57 7.47 9.36
C ALA A 104 11.30 8.00 10.03
N PHE A 105 10.12 7.63 9.52
CA PHE A 105 8.86 8.04 10.12
C PHE A 105 8.63 7.45 11.52
N TYR A 106 9.06 6.21 11.75
CA TYR A 106 8.95 5.58 13.07
C TYR A 106 9.84 6.26 14.09
N ILE A 107 11.09 6.59 13.71
CA ILE A 107 11.99 7.37 14.56
C ILE A 107 11.39 8.75 14.85
N PHE A 108 10.88 9.43 13.82
CA PHE A 108 10.18 10.72 13.97
C PHE A 108 9.00 10.61 14.94
N THR A 109 8.17 9.57 14.81
CA THR A 109 7.01 9.35 15.68
C THR A 109 7.44 9.19 17.14
N ILE A 110 8.50 8.41 17.41
CA ILE A 110 9.03 8.22 18.78
C ILE A 110 9.54 9.54 19.34
N VAL A 111 10.28 10.33 18.55
CA VAL A 111 10.79 11.64 18.99
C VAL A 111 9.63 12.61 19.25
N TYR A 112 8.64 12.64 18.36
CA TYR A 112 7.50 13.54 18.44
C TYR A 112 6.62 13.22 19.66
N MET A 113 6.25 11.95 19.87
CA MET A 113 5.44 11.55 21.03
C MET A 113 6.14 11.78 22.38
N SER A 114 7.48 11.77 22.38
CA SER A 114 8.31 12.01 23.56
C SER A 114 8.53 13.50 23.86
N GLY A 115 7.95 14.42 23.06
CA GLY A 115 8.10 15.86 23.22
C GLY A 115 9.46 16.40 22.74
N GLY A 116 10.16 15.68 21.86
CA GLY A 116 11.45 16.10 21.30
C GLY A 116 11.36 17.25 20.29
N VAL A 117 10.15 17.64 19.89
CA VAL A 117 9.89 18.77 18.99
C VAL A 117 9.63 20.03 19.82
N LYS A 118 10.29 21.14 19.44
CA LYS A 118 10.19 22.42 20.14
C LYS A 118 8.74 22.92 20.13
N GLY A 119 8.17 23.12 21.33
CA GLY A 119 6.80 23.65 21.49
C GLY A 119 5.71 22.59 21.68
N THR A 120 6.04 21.29 21.63
CA THR A 120 5.08 20.21 21.91
C THR A 120 5.46 19.44 23.18
N PRO A 121 4.60 19.39 24.22
CA PRO A 121 4.84 18.54 25.38
C PRO A 121 4.75 17.06 24.98
N ALA A 122 5.37 16.18 25.76
CA ALA A 122 5.23 14.74 25.55
C ALA A 122 3.76 14.32 25.74
N PHE A 123 3.11 13.91 24.66
CA PHE A 123 1.68 13.53 24.68
C PHE A 123 1.48 12.01 24.61
N GLY A 124 2.50 11.21 24.29
CA GLY A 124 2.41 9.75 24.29
C GLY A 124 1.22 9.23 23.48
N PHE A 125 0.36 8.43 24.10
CA PHE A 125 -0.86 7.87 23.48
C PHE A 125 -2.12 8.73 23.72
N HIS A 126 -1.99 10.05 23.91
CA HIS A 126 -3.13 10.92 24.20
C HIS A 126 -4.29 10.78 23.20
N THR A 127 -3.97 10.75 21.91
CA THR A 127 -4.91 10.58 20.79
C THR A 127 -5.79 9.33 20.90
N TRP A 128 -5.28 8.26 21.54
CA TRP A 128 -6.01 7.01 21.72
C TRP A 128 -7.04 7.07 22.84
N ASN A 129 -6.88 8.01 23.78
CA ASN A 129 -7.83 8.24 24.87
C ASN A 129 -8.84 9.33 24.52
N ASP A 130 -8.39 10.41 23.88
CA ASP A 130 -9.21 11.54 23.43
C ASP A 130 -8.70 12.00 22.06
N PRO A 131 -9.46 11.84 20.96
CA PRO A 131 -10.88 11.50 20.82
C PRO A 131 -11.22 9.98 20.82
N GLY A 132 -10.24 9.10 21.03
CA GLY A 132 -10.44 7.64 21.12
C GLY A 132 -9.87 6.84 19.94
N ALA A 133 -9.73 5.52 20.09
CA ALA A 133 -9.14 4.65 19.06
C ALA A 133 -10.12 4.23 17.94
N PHE A 134 -11.44 4.33 18.15
CA PHE A 134 -12.44 3.84 17.19
C PHE A 134 -13.35 4.98 16.72
N ALA A 135 -13.23 5.35 15.45
CA ALA A 135 -14.16 6.24 14.76
C ALA A 135 -15.44 5.48 14.35
N ASP A 136 -16.61 6.11 14.51
CA ASP A 136 -17.91 5.63 14.02
C ASP A 136 -18.35 4.22 14.51
N GLY A 137 -17.77 3.74 15.60
CA GLY A 137 -18.11 2.46 16.23
C GLY A 137 -18.02 1.26 15.27
N PHE A 138 -18.99 0.34 15.34
CA PHE A 138 -19.00 -0.87 14.51
C PHE A 138 -19.05 -0.57 13.00
N LYS A 139 -19.74 0.51 12.59
CA LYS A 139 -19.83 0.88 11.17
C LYS A 139 -18.46 1.27 10.61
N GLY A 140 -17.67 2.02 11.37
CA GLY A 140 -16.30 2.37 11.00
C GLY A 140 -15.44 1.11 10.84
N VAL A 141 -15.53 0.17 11.78
CA VAL A 141 -14.82 -1.11 11.72
C VAL A 141 -15.20 -1.92 10.47
N ALA A 142 -16.49 -2.08 10.19
CA ALA A 142 -16.98 -2.82 9.02
C ALA A 142 -16.54 -2.17 7.68
N LEU A 143 -16.54 -0.83 7.62
CA LEU A 143 -16.05 -0.09 6.46
C LEU A 143 -14.56 -0.33 6.24
N VAL A 144 -13.74 -0.27 7.30
CA VAL A 144 -12.30 -0.52 7.22
C VAL A 144 -12.02 -1.93 6.72
N PHE A 145 -12.74 -2.96 7.20
CA PHE A 145 -12.56 -4.32 6.67
C PHE A 145 -12.82 -4.42 5.17
N THR A 146 -13.83 -3.71 4.66
CA THR A 146 -14.18 -3.71 3.23
C THR A 146 -13.14 -2.98 2.37
N LEU A 147 -12.65 -1.84 2.86
CA LEU A 147 -11.59 -1.09 2.17
C LEU A 147 -10.28 -1.88 2.16
N VAL A 148 -9.88 -2.42 3.32
CA VAL A 148 -8.67 -3.23 3.48
C VAL A 148 -8.72 -4.48 2.62
N SER A 149 -9.87 -5.18 2.53
CA SER A 149 -9.96 -6.37 1.66
C SER A 149 -9.67 -6.06 0.20
N THR A 150 -10.05 -4.86 -0.27
CA THR A 150 -9.79 -4.42 -1.64
C THR A 150 -8.30 -4.08 -1.84
N THR A 151 -7.68 -3.41 -0.87
CA THR A 151 -6.24 -3.06 -0.91
C THR A 151 -5.32 -4.27 -0.75
N TYR A 152 -5.81 -5.37 -0.17
CA TYR A 152 -5.08 -6.65 -0.09
C TYR A 152 -5.13 -7.48 -1.38
N ALA A 153 -5.88 -7.05 -2.41
CA ALA A 153 -5.80 -7.66 -3.73
C ALA A 153 -4.38 -7.50 -4.30
N GLY A 154 -3.86 -8.54 -4.95
CA GLY A 154 -2.50 -8.60 -5.50
C GLY A 154 -1.54 -9.48 -4.70
N VAL A 155 -1.88 -9.90 -3.48
CA VAL A 155 -1.07 -10.89 -2.74
C VAL A 155 -1.02 -12.24 -3.45
N GLU A 156 -2.00 -12.54 -4.28
CA GLU A 156 -2.08 -13.72 -5.15
C GLU A 156 -0.98 -13.75 -6.22
N ILE A 157 -0.39 -12.61 -6.60
CA ILE A 157 0.73 -12.56 -7.57
C ILE A 157 1.93 -13.35 -7.06
N THR A 158 2.10 -13.46 -5.73
CA THR A 158 3.15 -14.29 -5.14
C THR A 158 3.09 -15.75 -5.60
N THR A 159 1.90 -16.23 -5.98
CA THR A 159 1.71 -17.61 -6.50
C THR A 159 2.12 -17.74 -7.96
N VAL A 160 2.02 -16.66 -8.74
CA VAL A 160 2.55 -16.61 -10.11
C VAL A 160 4.07 -16.52 -10.06
N ALA A 161 4.63 -15.64 -9.22
CA ALA A 161 6.07 -15.51 -9.02
C ALA A 161 6.70 -16.81 -8.45
N ALA A 162 5.96 -17.53 -7.60
CA ALA A 162 6.32 -18.86 -7.13
C ALA A 162 6.51 -19.87 -8.27
N ALA A 163 5.68 -19.80 -9.33
CA ALA A 163 5.79 -20.68 -10.49
C ALA A 163 7.04 -20.40 -11.34
N GLU A 164 7.56 -19.16 -11.30
CA GLU A 164 8.78 -18.75 -12.02
C GLU A 164 10.06 -18.94 -11.19
N THR A 165 9.94 -19.37 -9.93
CA THR A 165 11.07 -19.51 -9.02
C THR A 165 11.80 -20.84 -9.22
N LYS A 166 13.13 -20.81 -9.31
CA LYS A 166 13.98 -22.01 -9.53
C LYS A 166 13.84 -23.11 -8.46
N ASN A 167 13.51 -22.75 -7.22
CA ASN A 167 13.29 -23.72 -6.13
C ASN A 167 12.11 -23.31 -5.24
N PRO A 168 10.87 -23.57 -5.67
CA PRO A 168 9.66 -23.09 -5.00
C PRO A 168 9.53 -23.68 -3.59
N ALA A 169 9.91 -24.95 -3.38
CA ALA A 169 9.78 -25.65 -2.10
C ALA A 169 10.57 -25.00 -0.95
N LYS A 170 11.71 -24.35 -1.26
CA LYS A 170 12.50 -23.60 -0.25
C LYS A 170 12.18 -22.10 -0.25
N ALA A 171 11.99 -21.51 -1.44
CA ALA A 171 11.79 -20.07 -1.55
C ALA A 171 10.44 -19.60 -1.01
N ILE A 172 9.37 -20.36 -1.24
CA ILE A 172 8.00 -19.98 -0.85
C ILE A 172 7.84 -19.92 0.68
N PRO A 173 8.27 -20.93 1.47
CA PRO A 173 8.18 -20.84 2.93
C PRO A 173 8.96 -19.65 3.52
N ILE A 174 10.14 -19.34 2.97
CA ILE A 174 10.94 -18.18 3.40
C ILE A 174 10.22 -16.88 3.08
N ALA A 175 9.70 -16.74 1.85
CA ALA A 175 8.95 -15.57 1.42
C ALA A 175 7.68 -15.35 2.27
N ILE A 176 6.96 -16.42 2.65
CA ILE A 176 5.80 -16.35 3.54
C ILE A 176 6.22 -15.80 4.91
N ARG A 177 7.29 -16.34 5.51
CA ARG A 177 7.78 -15.88 6.83
C ARG A 177 8.25 -14.43 6.79
N GLN A 178 8.93 -14.03 5.72
CA GLN A 178 9.34 -12.62 5.52
C GLN A 178 8.13 -11.71 5.34
N THR A 179 7.11 -12.16 4.60
CA THR A 179 5.86 -11.41 4.40
C THR A 179 5.15 -11.17 5.72
N PHE A 180 5.12 -12.15 6.64
CA PHE A 180 4.57 -11.94 7.98
C PHE A 180 5.25 -10.78 8.73
N TRP A 181 6.58 -10.79 8.81
CA TRP A 181 7.33 -9.71 9.45
C TRP A 181 7.15 -8.37 8.76
N ARG A 182 7.08 -8.39 7.42
CA ARG A 182 6.75 -7.21 6.63
C ARG A 182 5.37 -6.67 6.97
N ILE A 183 4.36 -7.53 7.19
CA ILE A 183 3.01 -7.07 7.55
C ILE A 183 3.02 -6.38 8.92
N VAL A 184 3.68 -7.00 9.90
CA VAL A 184 3.83 -6.41 11.24
C VAL A 184 4.53 -5.06 11.15
N TYR A 185 5.68 -5.01 10.47
CA TYR A 185 6.48 -3.81 10.38
C TYR A 185 5.83 -2.68 9.56
N VAL A 186 5.22 -2.99 8.41
CA VAL A 186 4.68 -1.97 7.49
C VAL A 186 3.26 -1.56 7.83
N TYR A 187 2.41 -2.47 8.31
CA TYR A 187 1.00 -2.15 8.57
C TYR A 187 0.73 -1.92 10.05
N ILE A 188 1.13 -2.83 10.94
CA ILE A 188 0.78 -2.72 12.36
C ILE A 188 1.50 -1.54 13.01
N VAL A 189 2.83 -1.45 12.85
CA VAL A 189 3.61 -0.34 13.42
C VAL A 189 3.20 0.99 12.81
N LEU A 190 2.89 1.04 11.51
CA LEU A 190 2.48 2.26 10.83
C LEU A 190 1.12 2.76 11.32
N VAL A 191 0.12 1.88 11.49
CA VAL A 191 -1.18 2.28 12.05
C VAL A 191 -1.03 2.79 13.48
N ILE A 192 -0.16 2.16 14.29
CA ILE A 192 0.13 2.67 15.63
C ILE A 192 0.77 4.06 15.56
N ALA A 193 1.74 4.24 14.67
CA ALA A 193 2.42 5.51 14.48
C ALA A 193 1.43 6.61 14.03
N PHE A 194 0.54 6.33 13.08
CA PHE A 194 -0.50 7.27 12.66
C PHE A 194 -1.50 7.57 13.76
N GLY A 195 -2.00 6.55 14.47
CA GLY A 195 -2.97 6.74 15.55
C GLY A 195 -2.42 7.53 16.73
N VAL A 196 -1.10 7.48 16.98
CA VAL A 196 -0.45 8.32 17.99
C VAL A 196 -0.33 9.76 17.52
N THR A 197 0.06 9.97 16.26
CA THR A 197 0.46 11.29 15.76
C THR A 197 -0.68 12.14 15.20
N VAL A 198 -1.77 11.54 14.75
CA VAL A 198 -2.89 12.25 14.10
C VAL A 198 -4.22 11.77 14.69
N PRO A 199 -5.04 12.66 15.28
CA PRO A 199 -6.39 12.32 15.71
C PRO A 199 -7.28 12.03 14.50
N TYR A 200 -8.16 11.03 14.60
CA TYR A 200 -9.09 10.69 13.51
C TYR A 200 -10.08 11.83 13.17
N THR A 201 -10.22 12.82 14.06
CA THR A 201 -11.03 14.02 13.88
C THR A 201 -10.32 15.14 13.09
N ASP A 202 -9.05 14.95 12.71
CA ASP A 202 -8.27 15.96 12.01
C ASP A 202 -8.94 16.34 10.66
N PRO A 203 -9.19 17.64 10.39
CA PRO A 203 -9.85 18.07 9.17
C PRO A 203 -9.07 17.73 7.90
N GLY A 204 -7.75 17.54 7.98
CA GLY A 204 -6.90 17.12 6.87
C GLY A 204 -7.15 15.68 6.41
N LEU A 205 -7.80 14.84 7.23
CA LEU A 205 -8.21 13.49 6.87
C LEU A 205 -9.55 13.45 6.12
N ARG A 206 -10.30 14.56 6.07
CA ARG A 206 -11.63 14.61 5.45
C ARG A 206 -11.55 15.01 3.97
N LEU A 207 -12.32 14.30 3.14
CA LEU A 207 -12.45 14.52 1.70
C LEU A 207 -13.33 15.76 1.36
N ALA A 208 -13.19 16.87 2.08
CA ALA A 208 -14.00 18.06 1.86
C ALA A 208 -13.32 18.99 0.83
N GLY A 209 -13.26 18.55 -0.44
CA GLY A 209 -12.96 19.42 -1.59
C GLY A 209 -11.48 19.55 -2.01
N GLY A 210 -10.56 18.78 -1.43
CA GLY A 210 -9.13 18.78 -1.77
C GLY A 210 -8.51 17.38 -1.84
N ALA A 211 -7.25 17.30 -2.29
CA ALA A 211 -6.47 16.07 -2.27
C ALA A 211 -6.37 15.54 -0.83
N LEU A 212 -6.63 14.24 -0.61
CA LEU A 212 -6.37 13.59 0.68
C LEU A 212 -4.92 13.82 1.06
N LYS A 213 -4.68 14.53 2.16
CA LYS A 213 -3.34 14.63 2.71
C LYS A 213 -3.00 13.30 3.36
N SER A 214 -1.82 12.76 3.03
CA SER A 214 -1.31 11.57 3.69
C SER A 214 -1.22 11.82 5.20
N PRO A 215 -1.66 10.88 6.06
CA PRO A 215 -1.51 10.99 7.51
C PRO A 215 -0.07 11.26 7.94
N MET A 216 0.90 10.73 7.20
CA MET A 216 2.32 11.03 7.40
C MET A 216 2.64 12.52 7.20
N THR A 217 2.08 13.14 6.17
CA THR A 217 2.24 14.57 5.89
C THR A 217 1.54 15.41 6.96
N ILE A 218 0.35 14.99 7.41
CA ILE A 218 -0.39 15.68 8.49
C ILE A 218 0.41 15.64 9.80
N ALA A 219 0.94 14.49 10.19
CA ALA A 219 1.77 14.34 11.38
C ALA A 219 3.00 15.29 11.35
N ILE A 220 3.63 15.41 10.19
CA ILE A 220 4.77 16.30 9.96
C ILE A 220 4.36 17.78 10.06
N GLN A 221 3.23 18.15 9.46
CA GLN A 221 2.69 19.53 9.53
C GLN A 221 2.29 19.90 10.96
N ASN A 222 1.63 18.99 11.70
CA ASN A 222 1.27 19.16 13.10
C ASN A 222 2.49 19.28 14.02
N ALA A 223 3.65 18.73 13.63
CA ALA A 223 4.92 18.93 14.30
C ALA A 223 5.61 20.27 13.98
N GLY A 224 4.97 21.14 13.20
CA GLY A 224 5.47 22.48 12.89
C GLY A 224 6.30 22.59 11.60
N TRP A 225 6.46 21.50 10.84
CA TRP A 225 7.00 21.55 9.47
C TRP A 225 5.88 21.85 8.48
N ASN A 226 5.33 23.06 8.60
CA ASN A 226 4.52 23.62 7.54
C ASN A 226 5.48 23.97 6.39
N GLY A 227 5.39 23.22 5.30
CA GLY A 227 5.93 23.69 4.03
C GLY A 227 5.43 25.11 3.81
N GLU A 228 6.36 26.02 3.53
CA GLU A 228 6.10 27.46 3.47
C GLU A 228 4.84 27.79 2.65
N GLN A 229 4.17 28.85 3.09
CA GLN A 229 2.86 29.38 2.68
C GLN A 229 2.55 29.34 1.19
#